data_AF-A0AAP4F6I8-F1
#
_entry.id   AF-A0AAP4F6I8-F1
#
_cell.length_a   1.000
_cell.length_b   1.000
_cell.length_c   1.000
_cell.angle_alpha   90.00
_cell.angle_beta   90.00
_cell.angle_gamma   90.00
#
_symmetry.space_group_name_H-M   'P 1'
#
loop_
_entity.id
_entity.type
_entity.pdbx_description
1 polymer ?
#
loop_
_entity_poly.entity_id
_entity_poly.type
_entity_poly.pdbx_seq_one_letter_code
_entity_poly.pdbx_strand_id
1 'polypeptide(L)'
;MAAQITIDDITAYLGSSDPDPALATVIDPVVSLVESWKGKKISKWPEHWRIGTIMLIARIDRRRMSPSGVETVTEMGPVYISRKDPEVAQLLELGTWAKPVAG
;
A
#
# COMPACT_ATOMS: atom_id res chain seq x y z
N MET A 1 -1.53 -12.41 14.00
CA MET A 1 -0.56 -13.06 13.10
C MET A 1 -1.20 -12.92 11.76
N ALA A 2 -0.64 -12.06 10.91
CA ALA A 2 -1.32 -11.64 9.69
C ALA A 2 -1.51 -12.79 8.70
N ALA A 3 -2.68 -12.83 8.07
CA ALA A 3 -2.94 -13.68 6.91
C ALA A 3 -2.18 -13.16 5.68
N GLN A 4 -2.00 -14.03 4.69
CA GLN A 4 -1.50 -13.63 3.36
C GLN A 4 -2.38 -12.51 2.78
N ILE A 5 -1.77 -11.67 1.94
CA ILE A 5 -2.49 -10.62 1.21
C ILE A 5 -2.85 -11.20 -0.16
N THR A 6 -4.13 -11.19 -0.50
CA THR A 6 -4.64 -11.70 -1.76
C THR A 6 -5.10 -10.56 -2.67
N ILE A 7 -5.39 -10.88 -3.94
CA ILE A 7 -6.01 -9.91 -4.85
C ILE A 7 -7.37 -9.44 -4.34
N ASP A 8 -8.14 -10.33 -3.70
CA ASP A 8 -9.46 -10.01 -3.14
C ASP A 8 -9.35 -8.99 -2.01
N ASP A 9 -8.32 -9.09 -1.15
CA ASP A 9 -8.08 -8.12 -0.08
C ASP A 9 -7.87 -6.70 -0.64
N ILE A 10 -7.08 -6.59 -1.71
CA ILE A 10 -6.80 -5.29 -2.33
C ILE A 10 -8.03 -4.77 -3.08
N THR A 11 -8.75 -5.66 -3.77
CA THR A 11 -9.98 -5.34 -4.51
C THR A 11 -11.06 -4.81 -3.58
N ALA A 12 -11.25 -5.48 -2.44
CA ALA A 12 -12.15 -5.04 -1.38
C ALA A 12 -11.72 -3.67 -0.81
N TYR A 13 -10.42 -3.45 -0.60
CA TYR A 13 -9.90 -2.16 -0.14
C TYR A 13 -10.11 -1.03 -1.15
N LEU A 14 -9.92 -1.31 -2.45
CA LEU A 14 -10.13 -0.34 -3.52
C LEU A 14 -11.62 -0.03 -3.76
N GLY A 15 -12.53 -0.88 -3.29
CA GLY A 15 -13.96 -0.78 -3.59
C GLY A 15 -14.27 -1.07 -5.07
N SER A 16 -13.38 -1.78 -5.76
CA SER A 16 -13.58 -2.18 -7.16
C SER A 16 -14.26 -3.55 -7.22
N SER A 17 -15.08 -3.79 -8.23
CA SER A 17 -15.59 -5.13 -8.57
C SER A 17 -14.79 -5.82 -9.66
N ASP A 18 -13.84 -5.11 -10.28
CA ASP A 18 -13.01 -5.61 -11.38
C ASP A 18 -11.53 -5.36 -11.07
N PRO A 19 -10.79 -6.37 -10.57
CA PRO A 19 -9.38 -6.22 -10.30
C PRO A 19 -8.55 -6.20 -11.58
N ASP A 20 -7.66 -5.20 -11.70
CA ASP A 20 -6.66 -5.20 -12.76
C ASP A 20 -5.80 -6.47 -12.67
N PRO A 21 -5.70 -7.30 -13.73
CA PRO A 21 -4.84 -8.49 -13.73
C PRO A 21 -3.37 -8.17 -13.42
N ALA A 22 -2.90 -6.96 -13.74
CA ALA A 22 -1.56 -6.49 -13.41
C ALA A 22 -1.39 -6.16 -11.91
N LEU A 23 -2.45 -6.18 -11.10
CA LEU A 23 -2.37 -6.04 -9.65
C LEU A 23 -1.68 -7.25 -9.01
N ALA A 24 -1.93 -8.46 -9.55
CA ALA A 24 -1.33 -9.69 -9.06
C ALA A 24 0.21 -9.64 -9.12
N THR A 25 0.77 -8.97 -10.13
CA THR A 25 2.23 -8.84 -10.29
C THR A 25 2.88 -7.89 -9.27
N VAL A 26 2.08 -7.14 -8.49
CA VAL A 26 2.56 -6.14 -7.52
C VAL A 26 2.52 -6.68 -6.08
N ILE A 27 1.62 -7.60 -5.77
CA ILE A 27 1.41 -8.09 -4.39
C ILE A 27 2.69 -8.71 -3.81
N ASP A 28 3.23 -9.74 -4.46
CA ASP A 28 4.40 -10.47 -3.96
C ASP A 28 5.65 -9.58 -3.81
N PRO A 29 6.03 -8.73 -4.79
CA PRO A 29 7.15 -7.82 -4.63
C PRO A 29 6.98 -6.83 -3.47
N VAL A 30 5.77 -6.31 -3.25
CA VAL A 30 5.53 -5.34 -2.17
C VAL A 30 5.54 -6.04 -0.81
N VAL A 31 4.96 -7.24 -0.70
CA VAL A 31 5.07 -8.05 0.52
C VAL A 31 6.54 -8.34 0.82
N SER A 32 7.31 -8.80 -0.16
CA SER A 32 8.75 -9.08 -0.01
C SER A 32 9.53 -7.84 0.41
N LEU A 33 9.20 -6.67 -0.14
CA LEU A 33 9.81 -5.40 0.24
C LEU A 33 9.52 -5.06 1.72
N VAL A 34 8.28 -5.19 2.17
CA VAL A 34 7.94 -4.96 3.58
C VAL A 34 8.60 -5.99 4.49
N GLU A 35 8.67 -7.27 4.08
CA GLU A 35 9.42 -8.29 4.82
C GLU A 35 10.89 -7.89 5.00
N SER A 36 11.50 -7.31 3.96
CA SER A 36 12.89 -6.83 4.00
C SER A 36 13.08 -5.68 5.00
N TRP A 37 12.11 -4.77 5.11
CA TRP A 37 12.14 -3.67 6.09
C TRP A 37 11.96 -4.16 7.52
N LYS A 38 11.13 -5.19 7.69
CA LYS A 38 10.70 -5.67 9.01
C LYS A 38 11.55 -6.81 9.55
N GLY A 39 12.36 -7.45 8.70
CA GLY A 39 13.13 -8.64 9.06
C GLY A 39 12.25 -9.82 9.51
N LYS A 40 10.97 -9.82 9.13
CA LYS A 40 9.97 -10.78 9.57
C LYS A 40 9.06 -11.16 8.41
N LYS A 41 8.72 -12.45 8.33
CA LYS A 41 7.74 -12.96 7.37
C LYS A 41 6.33 -12.47 7.69
N ILE A 42 5.47 -12.34 6.67
CA ILE A 42 4.08 -11.88 6.82
C ILE A 42 3.31 -12.63 7.90
N SER A 43 3.53 -13.94 8.02
CA SER A 43 2.90 -14.75 9.07
C SER A 43 3.16 -14.21 10.47
N LYS A 44 4.31 -13.57 10.71
CA LYS A 44 4.75 -13.00 12.00
C LYS A 44 4.38 -11.52 12.18
N TRP A 45 3.72 -10.91 11.21
CA TRP A 45 3.35 -9.51 11.29
C TRP A 45 2.18 -9.28 12.27
N PRO A 46 2.16 -8.12 12.95
CA PRO A 46 0.95 -7.60 13.55
C PRO A 46 -0.02 -7.08 12.46
N GLU A 47 -1.31 -7.00 12.77
CA GLU A 47 -2.35 -6.67 11.78
C GLU A 47 -2.17 -5.27 11.16
N HIS A 48 -1.61 -4.31 11.90
CA HIS A 48 -1.38 -2.96 11.38
C HIS A 48 -0.35 -2.93 10.25
N TRP A 49 0.65 -3.81 10.26
CA TRP A 49 1.60 -3.94 9.15
C TRP A 49 0.93 -4.52 7.91
N ARG A 50 0.00 -5.47 8.09
CA ARG A 50 -0.77 -6.07 7.00
C ARG A 50 -1.61 -5.02 6.29
N ILE A 51 -2.42 -4.25 7.03
CA ILE A 51 -3.25 -3.21 6.42
C ILE A 51 -2.41 -2.08 5.80
N GLY A 52 -1.30 -1.68 6.43
CA GLY A 52 -0.36 -0.72 5.84
C GLY A 52 0.24 -1.20 4.51
N THR A 53 0.47 -2.50 4.38
CA THR A 53 0.94 -3.12 3.12
C THR A 53 -0.14 -3.14 2.06
N ILE A 54 -1.40 -3.46 2.42
CA ILE A 54 -2.56 -3.36 1.51
C ILE A 54 -2.71 -1.94 0.96
N MET A 55 -2.63 -0.93 1.84
CA MET A 55 -2.70 0.48 1.44
C MET A 55 -1.54 0.88 0.51
N LEU A 56 -0.33 0.36 0.77
CA LEU A 56 0.82 0.60 -0.10
C LEU A 56 0.63 0.00 -1.50
N ILE A 57 0.12 -1.24 -1.60
CA ILE A 57 -0.19 -1.90 -2.88
C ILE A 57 -1.24 -1.11 -3.64
N ALA A 58 -2.36 -0.76 -2.99
CA ALA A 58 -3.44 0.02 -3.59
C ALA A 58 -2.96 1.39 -4.10
N ARG A 59 -2.03 2.04 -3.40
CA ARG A 59 -1.44 3.30 -3.85
C ARG A 59 -0.53 3.15 -5.07
N ILE A 60 0.23 2.06 -5.16
CA ILE A 60 1.05 1.77 -6.34
C ILE A 60 0.15 1.56 -7.55
N ASP A 61 -0.94 0.81 -7.36
CA ASP A 61 -1.94 0.54 -8.39
C ASP A 61 -2.61 1.83 -8.91
N ARG A 62 -3.12 2.69 -8.02
CA ARG A 62 -3.68 4.00 -8.40
C ARG A 62 -2.70 4.90 -9.16
N ARG A 63 -1.42 4.87 -8.81
CA ARG A 63 -0.38 5.63 -9.53
C ARG A 63 -0.07 5.07 -10.91
N ARG A 64 -0.16 3.75 -11.09
CA ARG A 64 -0.04 3.12 -12.41
C ARG A 64 -1.15 3.62 -13.34
N MET A 65 -2.36 3.82 -12.80
CA MET A 65 -3.52 4.36 -13.53
C MET A 65 -3.45 5.89 -13.77
N SER A 66 -2.69 6.63 -12.95
CA SER A 66 -2.47 8.07 -13.13
C SER A 66 -0.97 8.45 -13.07
N PRO A 67 -0.20 8.21 -14.15
CA PRO A 67 1.24 8.45 -14.15
C PRO A 67 1.63 9.92 -13.97
N SER A 68 0.80 10.85 -14.43
CA SER A 68 0.99 12.30 -14.24
C SER A 68 0.57 12.79 -12.84
N GLY A 69 -0.07 11.93 -12.04
CA GLY A 69 -0.67 12.28 -10.75
C GLY A 69 -1.95 13.10 -10.84
N VAL A 70 -2.49 13.29 -12.05
CA VAL A 70 -3.80 13.90 -12.30
C VAL A 70 -4.85 12.79 -12.21
N GLU A 71 -5.68 12.83 -11.18
CA GLU A 71 -6.72 11.83 -10.96
C GLU A 71 -7.86 11.98 -11.97
N THR A 72 -8.37 13.21 -12.09
CA THR A 72 -9.47 13.59 -13.00
C THR A 72 -9.34 15.05 -13.38
N VAL A 73 -9.66 15.40 -14.63
CA VAL A 73 -9.85 16.80 -15.04
C VAL A 73 -11.33 17.14 -14.93
N THR A 74 -11.67 18.06 -14.03
CA THR A 74 -13.04 18.53 -13.84
C THR A 74 -13.26 19.88 -14.54
N GLU A 75 -14.51 20.34 -14.61
CA GLU A 75 -14.85 21.67 -15.11
C GLU A 75 -14.16 22.80 -14.31
N MET A 76 -13.84 22.55 -13.04
CA MET A 76 -13.11 23.48 -12.16
C MET A 76 -11.57 23.33 -12.24
N GLY A 77 -11.06 22.45 -13.10
CA GLY A 77 -9.63 22.17 -13.27
C GLY A 77 -9.19 20.76 -12.81
N PRO A 78 -7.88 20.48 -12.84
CA PRO A 78 -7.33 19.17 -12.52
C PRO A 78 -7.37 18.87 -11.01
N VAL A 79 -7.85 17.68 -10.66
CA VAL A 79 -7.76 17.09 -9.32
C VAL A 79 -6.50 16.21 -9.27
N TYR A 80 -5.67 16.42 -8.25
CA TYR A 80 -4.41 15.71 -8.09
C TYR A 80 -4.50 14.65 -6.99
N ILE A 81 -3.85 13.51 -7.23
CA ILE A 81 -3.69 12.47 -6.21
C ILE A 81 -2.64 12.94 -5.20
N SER A 82 -2.97 12.88 -3.91
CA SER A 82 -1.99 13.17 -2.86
C SER A 82 -0.76 12.28 -3.01
N ARG A 83 0.42 12.90 -3.07
CA ARG A 83 1.69 12.17 -3.20
C ARG A 83 2.11 11.49 -1.91
N LYS A 84 1.55 11.88 -0.75
CA LYS A 84 1.97 11.40 0.56
C LYS A 84 0.75 10.88 1.32
N ASP A 85 0.89 9.66 1.80
CA ASP A 85 -0.05 8.97 2.68
C ASP A 85 0.71 8.71 3.99
N PRO A 86 0.60 9.61 4.98
CA PRO A 86 1.31 9.46 6.24
C PRO A 86 0.82 8.25 7.05
N GLU A 87 -0.41 7.78 6.82
CA GLU A 87 -1.00 6.63 7.48
C GLU A 87 -0.26 5.35 7.10
N VAL A 88 0.11 5.15 5.83
CA VAL A 88 0.97 4.03 5.40
C VAL A 88 2.28 4.03 6.18
N ALA A 89 2.92 5.19 6.34
CA ALA A 89 4.18 5.28 7.08
C ALA A 89 3.99 5.02 8.59
N GLN A 90 2.88 5.45 9.17
CA GLN A 90 2.52 5.17 10.57
C GLN A 90 2.27 3.68 10.81
N LEU A 91 1.41 3.08 9.99
CA LEU A 91 1.05 1.66 10.06
C LEU A 91 2.27 0.78 9.84
N LEU A 92 3.14 1.15 8.91
CA LEU A 92 4.39 0.44 8.67
C LEU A 92 5.53 0.90 9.59
N GLU A 93 5.31 1.75 10.60
CA GLU A 93 6.33 2.24 11.55
C GLU A 93 7.64 2.67 10.83
N LEU A 94 7.51 3.50 9.79
CA LEU A 94 8.62 3.96 8.95
C LEU A 94 8.99 5.41 9.26
N GLY A 95 10.27 5.76 9.04
CA GLY A 95 10.78 7.12 9.21
C GLY A 95 10.58 7.62 10.63
N THR A 96 9.93 8.77 10.79
CA THR A 96 9.63 9.39 12.10
C THR A 96 8.76 8.52 13.00
N TRP A 97 8.03 7.54 12.44
CA TRP A 97 7.18 6.60 13.19
C TRP A 97 7.90 5.30 13.56
N ALA A 98 9.17 5.15 13.19
CA ALA A 98 9.96 4.00 13.59
C ALA A 98 10.21 4.03 15.11
N LYS A 99 10.17 2.84 15.73
CA LYS A 99 10.49 2.71 17.15
C LYS A 99 11.94 3.13 17.38
N PRO A 100 12.23 3.96 18.39
CA PRO A 100 13.60 4.33 18.73
C PRO A 100 14.43 3.09 19.02
N VAL A 101 15.64 3.05 18.46
CA VAL A 101 16.64 2.03 18.79
C VAL A 101 17.71 2.72 19.62
N ALA A 102 17.75 2.41 20.91
CA ALA A 102 18.91 2.73 21.74
C ALA A 102 19.96 1.66 21.49
N GLY A 103 21.10 2.06 20.93
CA GLY A 103 22.28 1.22 20.78
C GLY A 103 23.23 1.41 21.96
#